data_AF-M1YYD1-F1
#
_entry.id   AF-M1YYD1-F1
#
_cell.length_a   1.000
_cell.length_b   1.000
_cell.length_c   1.000
_cell.angle_alpha   90.00
_cell.angle_beta   90.00
_cell.angle_gamma   90.00
#
_symmetry.space_group_name_H-M   'P 1'
#
loop_
_entity.id
_entity.type
_entity.pdbx_description
1 polymer ?
#
loop_
_entity_poly.entity_id
_entity_poly.type
_entity_poly.pdbx_seq_one_letter_code
_entity_poly.pdbx_strand_id
1 'polypeptide(L)'
;MNAFLWFYWTAIASLLLYAIPAWKVKGGRKGLIAAAVLGALLTGYEVFMTFVWGPTVVGPIRVDIFIVILVALLGHLIGATSLVLARKRAGLAGGHLTLLVLPLVALLGVGYEIWSLNEESDRLTANFFEANRLLFEARFRDPETLRRTFGKLEADNNLLAGHWRREEGSPPSRLVINAKNEVWAFYSCGDTECLGGEGAVQNGRIATTHDILPAYLFEVSTVAPDRMTLVQVSPVRTTGGAPPDLVFIKEPPPLKHDTPQVGALRYLGTYSKLTERGRAHVTLTQVWLWQGEETMHAVVVHTTQVKGQRAQFIRPILFSAGARDIRRADAHVFDSEDGEGTVRIELLEDGKRVRATLQRLRGDIEIVTLEKRERLTDEALSLAPLKSGDAWQHWFDAVMTGRFFSWTVPEAVDDITGG
;
A
#
# COMPACT_ATOMS: atom_id res chain seq x y z
N MET A 1 17.24 -3.65 -0.62
CA MET A 1 18.30 -3.76 -1.66
C MET A 1 19.61 -4.37 -1.12
N ASN A 2 19.98 -4.15 0.15
CA ASN A 2 21.23 -4.68 0.73
C ASN A 2 21.26 -6.21 0.94
N ALA A 3 20.10 -6.84 1.16
CA ALA A 3 19.96 -8.29 1.36
C ALA A 3 20.42 -9.14 0.16
N PHE A 4 20.03 -8.74 -1.06
CA PHE A 4 20.32 -9.45 -2.30
C PHE A 4 21.82 -9.50 -2.61
N LEU A 5 22.52 -8.40 -2.32
CA LEU A 5 23.98 -8.32 -2.44
C LEU A 5 24.66 -9.34 -1.50
N TRP A 6 24.14 -9.52 -0.29
CA TRP A 6 24.74 -10.40 0.70
C TRP A 6 24.61 -11.89 0.35
N PHE A 7 23.44 -12.32 -0.14
CA PHE A 7 23.24 -13.68 -0.67
C PHE A 7 24.09 -13.96 -1.91
N TYR A 8 24.20 -12.97 -2.79
CA TYR A 8 25.07 -13.05 -3.96
C TYR A 8 26.53 -13.27 -3.56
N TRP A 9 27.04 -12.51 -2.59
CA TRP A 9 28.42 -12.66 -2.12
C TRP A 9 28.67 -13.97 -1.36
N THR A 10 27.70 -14.46 -0.58
CA THR A 10 27.84 -15.76 0.11
C THR A 10 27.78 -16.94 -0.86
N ALA A 11 26.95 -16.90 -1.90
CA ALA A 11 26.91 -17.92 -2.93
C ALA A 11 28.21 -17.97 -3.76
N ILE A 12 28.78 -16.81 -4.10
CA ILE A 12 30.09 -16.70 -4.76
C ILE A 12 31.22 -17.19 -3.84
N ALA A 13 31.21 -16.77 -2.57
CA ALA A 13 32.20 -17.21 -1.60
C ALA A 13 32.16 -18.73 -1.43
N SER A 14 30.97 -19.33 -1.37
CA SER A 14 30.77 -20.79 -1.34
C SER A 14 31.39 -21.48 -2.54
N LEU A 15 31.17 -20.93 -3.74
CA LEU A 15 31.68 -21.49 -4.98
C LEU A 15 33.20 -21.52 -4.96
N LEU A 16 33.86 -20.43 -4.55
CA LEU A 16 35.32 -20.34 -4.45
C LEU A 16 35.88 -21.23 -3.33
N LEU A 17 35.23 -21.23 -2.16
CA LEU A 17 35.69 -21.93 -0.96
C LEU A 17 35.53 -23.45 -1.04
N TYR A 18 34.54 -23.96 -1.77
CA TYR A 18 34.33 -25.41 -1.93
C TYR A 18 34.92 -25.96 -3.23
N ALA A 19 34.94 -25.20 -4.33
CA ALA A 19 35.51 -25.67 -5.59
C ALA A 19 37.03 -25.87 -5.47
N ILE A 20 37.77 -24.93 -4.89
CA ILE A 20 39.24 -25.04 -4.77
C ILE A 20 39.68 -26.31 -4.02
N PRO A 21 39.12 -26.64 -2.83
CA PRO A 21 39.45 -27.90 -2.15
C PRO A 21 38.89 -29.15 -2.84
N ALA A 22 37.76 -29.07 -3.55
CA ALA A 22 37.23 -30.22 -4.31
C ALA A 22 38.22 -30.77 -5.35
N TRP A 23 39.12 -29.91 -5.84
CA TRP A 23 40.16 -30.30 -6.80
C TRP A 23 41.40 -30.90 -6.11
N LYS A 24 41.62 -30.61 -4.83
CA LYS A 24 42.82 -31.01 -4.09
C LYS A 24 42.63 -32.23 -3.18
N VAL A 25 41.41 -32.57 -2.79
CA VAL A 25 41.17 -33.63 -1.79
C VAL A 25 40.46 -34.86 -2.38
N LYS A 26 40.97 -36.06 -2.05
CA LYS A 26 40.42 -37.35 -2.52
C LYS A 26 39.17 -37.80 -1.74
N GLY A 27 39.07 -37.48 -0.45
CA GLY A 27 37.89 -37.74 0.39
C GLY A 27 36.88 -36.58 0.35
N GLY A 28 35.58 -36.84 0.44
CA GLY A 28 34.54 -35.79 0.51
C GLY A 28 34.29 -34.99 -0.78
N ARG A 29 35.05 -35.25 -1.86
CA ARG A 29 35.00 -34.54 -3.14
C ARG A 29 33.59 -34.40 -3.72
N LYS A 30 32.78 -35.47 -3.69
CA LYS A 30 31.41 -35.44 -4.23
C LYS A 30 30.53 -34.41 -3.54
N GLY A 31 30.62 -34.29 -2.21
CA GLY A 31 29.83 -33.32 -1.47
C GLY A 31 30.33 -31.88 -1.62
N LEU A 32 31.65 -31.68 -1.79
CA LEU A 32 32.20 -30.36 -2.14
C LEU A 32 31.79 -29.91 -3.55
N ILE A 33 31.78 -30.83 -4.53
CA ILE A 33 31.28 -30.55 -5.88
C ILE A 33 29.78 -30.25 -5.81
N ALA A 34 28.99 -31.04 -5.08
CA ALA A 34 27.56 -30.79 -4.91
C ALA A 34 27.29 -29.40 -4.32
N ALA A 35 28.01 -29.02 -3.25
CA ALA A 35 27.89 -27.69 -2.64
C ALA A 35 28.28 -26.55 -3.60
N ALA A 36 29.35 -26.73 -4.39
CA ALA A 36 29.79 -25.75 -5.38
C ALA A 36 28.78 -25.60 -6.53
N VAL A 37 28.22 -26.71 -7.04
CA VAL A 37 27.18 -26.70 -8.08
C VAL A 37 25.91 -26.02 -7.56
N LEU A 38 25.50 -26.35 -6.32
CA LEU A 38 24.33 -25.73 -5.70
C LEU A 38 24.52 -24.21 -5.56
N GLY A 39 25.69 -23.77 -5.09
CA GLY A 39 26.04 -22.34 -5.01
C GLY A 39 26.02 -21.65 -6.38
N ALA A 40 26.49 -22.32 -7.43
CA ALA A 40 26.44 -21.80 -8.80
C ALA A 40 25.00 -21.61 -9.29
N LEU A 41 24.14 -22.61 -9.06
CA LEU A 41 22.73 -22.55 -9.45
C LEU A 41 21.98 -21.44 -8.71
N LEU A 42 22.20 -21.31 -7.39
CA LEU A 42 21.59 -20.24 -6.60
C LEU A 42 22.07 -18.85 -7.04
N THR A 43 23.36 -18.71 -7.36
CA THR A 43 23.90 -17.45 -7.90
C THR A 43 23.26 -17.10 -9.24
N GLY A 44 23.17 -18.07 -10.16
CA GLY A 44 22.54 -17.87 -11.46
C GLY A 44 21.06 -17.51 -11.34
N TYR A 45 20.35 -18.17 -10.43
CA TYR A 45 18.95 -17.87 -10.11
C TYR A 45 18.78 -16.43 -9.61
N GLU A 46 19.57 -16.00 -8.63
CA GLU A 46 19.44 -14.63 -8.10
C GLU A 46 19.85 -13.55 -9.11
N VAL A 47 20.84 -13.80 -9.96
CA VAL A 47 21.18 -12.89 -11.06
C VAL A 47 20.00 -12.75 -12.03
N PHE A 48 19.38 -13.87 -12.41
CA PHE A 48 18.19 -13.85 -13.25
C PHE A 48 17.05 -13.09 -12.56
N MET A 49 16.76 -13.39 -11.31
CA MET A 49 15.65 -12.75 -10.61
C MET A 49 15.88 -11.25 -10.38
N THR A 50 17.11 -10.83 -10.11
CA THR A 50 17.45 -9.42 -9.83
C THR A 50 17.53 -8.58 -11.09
N PHE A 51 18.18 -9.07 -12.14
CA PHE A 51 18.51 -8.26 -13.32
C PHE A 51 17.59 -8.52 -14.52
N VAL A 52 16.90 -9.68 -14.56
CA VAL A 52 15.99 -10.02 -15.66
C VAL A 52 14.54 -9.91 -15.21
N TRP A 53 14.17 -10.62 -14.13
CA TRP A 53 12.77 -10.72 -13.74
C TRP A 53 12.26 -9.51 -12.94
N GLY A 54 13.02 -9.06 -11.94
CA GLY A 54 12.65 -7.93 -11.06
C GLY A 54 12.27 -6.64 -11.81
N PRO A 55 13.02 -6.21 -12.83
CA PRO A 55 12.65 -5.04 -13.63
C PRO A 55 11.41 -5.23 -14.51
N THR A 56 11.02 -6.48 -14.79
CA THR A 56 9.88 -6.81 -15.67
C THR A 56 8.55 -7.00 -14.93
N VAL A 57 8.58 -7.09 -13.60
CA VAL A 57 7.38 -7.32 -12.77
C VAL A 57 7.21 -6.19 -11.78
N VAL A 58 6.01 -5.61 -11.71
CA VAL A 58 5.68 -4.53 -10.77
C VAL A 58 5.39 -5.16 -9.40
N GLY A 59 6.21 -4.84 -8.39
CA GLY A 59 6.01 -5.27 -7.01
C GLY A 59 6.12 -6.78 -6.75
N PRO A 60 7.22 -7.45 -7.14
CA PRO A 60 7.33 -8.90 -6.98
C PRO A 60 7.42 -9.32 -5.51
N ILE A 61 6.41 -10.03 -5.02
CA ILE A 61 6.47 -10.71 -3.72
C ILE A 61 7.25 -12.03 -3.92
N ARG A 62 8.48 -12.08 -3.42
CA ARG A 62 9.41 -13.23 -3.55
C ARG A 62 9.21 -14.25 -2.42
N VAL A 63 8.15 -15.05 -2.48
CA VAL A 63 7.95 -16.15 -1.49
C VAL A 63 8.97 -17.27 -1.69
N ASP A 64 9.53 -17.39 -2.90
CA ASP A 64 10.60 -18.34 -3.24
C ASP A 64 11.89 -18.13 -2.43
N ILE A 65 12.07 -16.96 -1.82
CA ILE A 65 13.29 -16.63 -1.07
C ILE A 65 13.51 -17.55 0.14
N PHE A 66 12.43 -18.01 0.78
CA PHE A 66 12.54 -18.96 1.89
C PHE A 66 13.11 -20.31 1.44
N ILE A 67 12.76 -20.74 0.22
CA ILE A 67 13.29 -21.97 -0.38
C ILE A 67 14.75 -21.78 -0.76
N VAL A 68 15.09 -20.63 -1.35
CA VAL A 68 16.47 -20.25 -1.69
C VAL A 68 17.37 -20.28 -0.44
N ILE A 69 16.91 -19.69 0.67
CA ILE A 69 17.63 -19.68 1.96
C ILE A 69 17.85 -21.11 2.48
N LEU A 70 16.79 -21.93 2.47
CA LEU A 70 16.88 -23.32 2.93
C LEU A 70 17.89 -24.13 2.10
N VAL A 71 17.85 -23.98 0.79
CA VAL A 71 18.76 -24.68 -0.14
C VAL A 71 20.20 -24.18 0.04
N ALA A 72 20.43 -22.88 0.22
CA ALA A 72 21.75 -22.32 0.51
C ALA A 72 22.34 -22.89 1.80
N LEU A 73 21.53 -22.95 2.87
CA LEU A 73 21.94 -23.46 4.18
C LEU A 73 22.29 -24.96 4.12
N LEU A 74 21.51 -25.76 3.38
CA LEU A 74 21.80 -27.16 3.11
C LEU A 74 23.12 -27.34 2.31
N GLY A 75 23.34 -26.51 1.29
CA GLY A 75 24.58 -26.51 0.52
C GLY A 75 25.82 -26.25 1.39
N HIS A 76 25.72 -25.27 2.29
CA HIS A 76 26.77 -24.96 3.25
C HIS A 76 27.04 -26.09 4.24
N LEU A 77 25.98 -26.71 4.79
CA LEU A 77 26.11 -27.87 5.67
C LEU A 77 26.82 -29.02 4.95
N ILE A 78 26.37 -29.38 3.75
CA ILE A 78 26.96 -30.44 2.93
C ILE A 78 28.44 -30.14 2.65
N GLY A 79 28.76 -28.91 2.23
CA GLY A 79 30.12 -28.47 1.94
C GLY A 79 31.03 -28.54 3.17
N ALA A 80 30.57 -28.03 4.31
CA ALA A 80 31.29 -28.04 5.57
C ALA A 80 31.55 -29.46 6.08
N THR A 81 30.52 -30.32 6.14
CA THR A 81 30.67 -31.72 6.57
C THR A 81 31.61 -32.49 5.65
N SER A 82 31.51 -32.27 4.34
CA SER A 82 32.37 -32.89 3.34
C SER A 82 33.83 -32.47 3.51
N LEU A 83 34.11 -31.20 3.80
CA LEU A 83 35.47 -30.72 4.05
C LEU A 83 36.04 -31.26 5.37
N VAL A 84 35.23 -31.38 6.43
CA VAL A 84 35.64 -32.00 7.70
C VAL A 84 36.01 -33.47 7.50
N LEU A 85 35.16 -34.24 6.79
CA LEU A 85 35.43 -35.65 6.48
C LEU A 85 36.67 -35.82 5.61
N ALA A 86 36.84 -34.94 4.62
CA ALA A 86 37.99 -34.90 3.73
C ALA A 86 39.30 -34.67 4.51
N ARG A 87 39.30 -33.73 5.45
CA ARG A 87 40.46 -33.41 6.31
C ARG A 87 40.78 -34.49 7.33
N LYS A 88 39.77 -35.07 8.00
CA LYS A 88 39.98 -36.20 8.94
C LYS A 88 40.70 -37.37 8.27
N ARG A 89 40.37 -37.67 7.00
CA ARG A 89 41.04 -38.73 6.23
C ARG A 89 42.44 -38.34 5.72
N ALA A 90 42.75 -37.04 5.64
CA ALA A 90 44.02 -36.53 5.15
C ALA A 90 45.04 -36.22 6.26
N GLY A 91 44.69 -36.40 7.55
CA GLY A 91 45.60 -36.19 8.67
C GLY A 91 46.04 -34.72 8.90
N LEU A 92 45.34 -33.75 8.32
CA LEU A 92 45.68 -32.33 8.42
C LEU A 92 45.18 -31.75 9.75
N ALA A 93 46.10 -31.44 10.66
CA ALA A 93 45.82 -30.70 11.89
C ALA A 93 45.82 -29.18 11.61
N GLY A 94 44.73 -28.50 11.99
CA GLY A 94 44.58 -27.04 11.88
C GLY A 94 43.51 -26.58 10.88
N GLY A 95 42.62 -25.69 11.33
CA GLY A 95 41.64 -25.01 10.47
C GLY A 95 40.17 -25.40 10.66
N HIS A 96 39.77 -25.91 11.84
CA HIS A 96 38.36 -26.12 12.19
C HIS A 96 37.59 -24.79 12.33
N LEU A 97 38.28 -23.72 12.74
CA LEU A 97 37.68 -22.41 12.98
C LEU A 97 37.11 -21.78 11.68
N THR A 98 37.89 -21.75 10.60
CA THR A 98 37.46 -21.23 9.28
C THR A 98 36.27 -22.00 8.68
N LEU A 99 36.09 -23.27 9.06
CA LEU A 99 34.97 -24.11 8.60
C LEU A 99 33.66 -23.82 9.36
N LEU A 100 33.76 -23.30 10.57
CA LEU A 100 32.62 -22.87 11.38
C LEU A 100 32.23 -21.41 11.10
N VAL A 101 33.20 -20.57 10.69
CA VAL A 101 32.97 -19.17 10.36
C VAL A 101 31.97 -19.01 9.21
N LEU A 102 32.02 -19.83 8.16
CA LEU A 102 31.10 -19.73 7.03
C LEU A 102 29.62 -20.00 7.38
N PRO A 103 29.25 -21.13 8.01
CA PRO A 103 27.88 -21.34 8.46
C PRO A 103 27.48 -20.34 9.55
N LEU A 104 28.41 -19.89 10.41
CA LEU A 104 28.12 -18.86 11.40
C LEU A 104 27.80 -17.51 10.74
N VAL A 105 28.59 -17.09 9.74
CA VAL A 105 28.35 -15.88 8.96
C VAL A 105 27.02 -15.99 8.24
N ALA A 106 26.73 -17.12 7.56
CA ALA A 106 25.44 -17.36 6.92
C ALA A 106 24.26 -17.30 7.91
N LEU A 107 24.40 -17.89 9.10
CA LEU A 107 23.39 -17.83 10.17
C LEU A 107 23.20 -16.40 10.71
N LEU A 108 24.28 -15.64 10.88
CA LEU A 108 24.21 -14.22 11.28
C LEU A 108 23.54 -13.36 10.21
N GLY A 109 23.81 -13.64 8.92
CA GLY A 109 23.13 -13.00 7.80
C GLY A 109 21.64 -13.29 7.81
N VAL A 110 21.23 -14.55 7.92
CA VAL A 110 19.82 -14.94 8.04
C VAL A 110 19.16 -14.32 9.28
N GLY A 111 19.87 -14.29 10.41
CA GLY A 111 19.38 -13.65 11.64
C GLY A 111 19.16 -12.15 11.47
N TYR A 112 20.07 -11.44 10.82
CA TYR A 112 19.93 -10.03 10.47
C TYR A 112 18.73 -9.80 9.52
N GLU A 113 18.56 -10.66 8.52
CA GLU A 113 17.43 -10.57 7.58
C GLU A 113 16.09 -10.77 8.30
N ILE A 114 15.95 -11.82 9.12
CA ILE A 114 14.74 -12.05 9.92
C ILE A 114 14.48 -10.85 10.84
N TRP A 115 15.51 -10.31 11.47
CA TRP A 115 15.38 -9.12 12.32
C TRP A 115 14.90 -7.89 11.52
N SER A 116 15.51 -7.63 10.35
CA SER A 116 15.12 -6.51 9.49
C SER A 116 13.72 -6.68 8.88
N LEU A 117 13.30 -7.91 8.58
CA LEU A 117 11.95 -8.24 8.11
C LEU A 117 10.93 -8.05 9.22
N ASN A 118 11.26 -8.41 10.46
CA ASN A 118 10.40 -8.14 11.61
C ASN A 118 10.27 -6.64 11.85
N GLU A 119 11.37 -5.88 11.83
CA GLU A 119 11.33 -4.43 11.98
C GLU A 119 10.50 -3.76 10.88
N GLU A 120 10.67 -4.19 9.62
CA GLU A 120 9.87 -3.71 8.50
C GLU A 120 8.39 -4.13 8.62
N SER A 121 8.12 -5.36 9.05
CA SER A 121 6.77 -5.86 9.29
C SER A 121 6.07 -5.09 10.41
N ASP A 122 6.78 -4.81 11.51
CA ASP A 122 6.27 -4.04 12.64
C ASP A 122 5.99 -2.59 12.20
N ARG A 123 6.89 -2.00 11.41
CA ARG A 123 6.71 -0.67 10.81
C ARG A 123 5.49 -0.62 9.90
N LEU A 124 5.34 -1.58 8.98
CA LEU A 124 4.19 -1.66 8.07
C LEU A 124 2.89 -1.91 8.83
N THR A 125 2.93 -2.70 9.89
CA THR A 125 1.78 -2.96 10.77
C THR A 125 1.38 -1.69 11.52
N ALA A 126 2.34 -0.95 12.07
CA ALA A 126 2.09 0.33 12.72
C ALA A 126 1.50 1.35 11.73
N ASN A 127 2.07 1.46 10.51
CA ASN A 127 1.53 2.31 9.46
C ASN A 127 0.11 1.89 9.04
N PHE A 128 -0.18 0.59 8.99
CA PHE A 128 -1.52 0.09 8.69
C PHE A 128 -2.54 0.53 9.74
N PHE A 129 -2.24 0.36 11.03
CA PHE A 129 -3.14 0.81 12.10
C PHE A 129 -3.31 2.33 12.09
N GLU A 130 -2.21 3.06 11.93
CA GLU A 130 -2.24 4.53 11.89
C GLU A 130 -3.02 5.05 10.67
N ALA A 131 -2.82 4.46 9.49
CA ALA A 131 -3.57 4.80 8.28
C ALA A 131 -5.08 4.61 8.48
N ASN A 132 -5.48 3.49 9.09
CA ASN A 132 -6.89 3.22 9.37
C ASN A 132 -7.46 4.19 10.40
N ARG A 133 -6.70 4.50 11.46
CA ARG A 133 -7.08 5.51 12.46
C ARG A 133 -7.33 6.87 11.80
N LEU A 134 -6.38 7.33 10.99
CA LEU A 134 -6.47 8.60 10.28
C LEU A 134 -7.66 8.63 9.30
N LEU A 135 -7.86 7.56 8.53
CA LEU A 135 -8.98 7.45 7.59
C LEU A 135 -10.33 7.41 8.30
N PHE A 136 -10.44 6.70 9.43
CA PHE A 136 -11.65 6.69 10.24
C PHE A 136 -11.97 8.08 10.76
N GLU A 137 -11.00 8.73 11.40
CA GLU A 137 -11.16 10.08 11.93
C GLU A 137 -11.55 11.11 10.85
N ALA A 138 -10.94 11.02 9.67
CA ALA A 138 -11.23 11.92 8.56
C ALA A 138 -12.67 11.80 8.06
N ARG A 139 -13.25 10.60 8.03
CA ARG A 139 -14.66 10.38 7.63
C ARG A 139 -15.66 11.03 8.59
N PHE A 140 -15.29 11.17 9.85
CA PHE A 140 -16.11 11.79 10.91
C PHE A 140 -15.57 13.16 11.35
N ARG A 141 -14.76 13.83 10.53
CA ARG A 141 -14.19 15.13 10.90
C ARG A 141 -15.27 16.20 11.08
N ASP A 142 -16.10 16.41 10.06
CA ASP A 142 -17.08 17.49 10.07
C ASP A 142 -18.37 17.05 9.36
N PRO A 143 -19.50 17.76 9.58
CA PRO A 143 -20.78 17.39 8.97
C PRO A 143 -20.76 17.36 7.44
N GLU A 144 -19.96 18.20 6.79
CA GLU A 144 -19.87 18.24 5.32
C GLU A 144 -19.15 17.00 4.80
N THR A 145 -18.03 16.64 5.41
CA THR A 145 -17.26 15.43 5.09
C THR A 145 -18.10 14.18 5.35
N LEU A 146 -18.77 14.10 6.51
CA LEU A 146 -19.68 13.01 6.85
C LEU A 146 -20.79 12.86 5.78
N ARG A 147 -21.40 13.97 5.37
CA ARG A 147 -22.44 13.98 4.33
C ARG A 147 -21.89 13.58 2.97
N ARG A 148 -20.66 13.97 2.63
CA ARG A 148 -20.01 13.61 1.36
C ARG A 148 -19.65 12.13 1.31
N THR A 149 -19.14 11.57 2.42
CA THR A 149 -18.74 10.17 2.51
C THR A 149 -19.94 9.24 2.61
N PHE A 150 -20.87 9.52 3.52
CA PHE A 150 -21.95 8.58 3.84
C PHE A 150 -23.32 9.03 3.32
N GLY A 151 -23.48 10.26 2.83
CA GLY A 151 -24.79 10.81 2.49
C GLY A 151 -25.59 11.26 3.72
N LYS A 152 -26.91 11.40 3.55
CA LYS A 152 -27.81 11.83 4.64
C LYS A 152 -28.08 10.63 5.57
N LEU A 153 -27.79 10.76 6.86
CA LEU A 153 -28.01 9.68 7.85
C LEU A 153 -29.40 9.70 8.50
N GLU A 154 -30.24 10.67 8.14
CA GLU A 154 -31.60 10.81 8.66
C GLU A 154 -32.62 10.84 7.52
N ALA A 155 -33.66 10.02 7.63
CA ALA A 155 -34.80 10.07 6.72
C ALA A 155 -36.08 9.73 7.48
N ASP A 156 -37.11 10.56 7.30
CA ASP A 156 -38.37 10.52 8.04
C ASP A 156 -39.07 9.15 7.96
N ASN A 157 -38.83 8.40 6.88
CA ASN A 157 -39.43 7.08 6.63
C ASN A 157 -38.43 5.92 6.68
N ASN A 158 -37.18 6.14 7.12
CA ASN A 158 -36.16 5.09 7.19
C ASN A 158 -35.54 5.04 8.59
N LEU A 159 -36.10 4.18 9.45
CA LEU A 159 -35.62 3.99 10.82
C LEU A 159 -34.20 3.41 10.87
N LEU A 160 -33.78 2.69 9.82
CA LEU A 160 -32.43 2.13 9.70
C LEU A 160 -31.37 3.19 9.41
N ALA A 161 -31.75 4.32 8.81
CA ALA A 161 -30.79 5.39 8.52
C ALA A 161 -30.24 5.93 9.84
N GLY A 162 -28.92 5.89 10.00
CA GLY A 162 -28.25 6.27 11.22
C GLY A 162 -26.81 5.83 11.32
N HIS A 163 -26.20 6.29 12.40
CA HIS A 163 -24.95 5.79 12.89
C HIS A 163 -25.23 4.82 14.05
N TRP A 164 -24.72 3.59 13.94
CA TRP A 164 -25.05 2.48 14.82
C TRP A 164 -23.79 1.88 15.41
N ARG A 165 -23.71 1.79 16.74
CA ARG A 165 -22.61 1.16 17.46
C ARG A 165 -23.07 -0.16 18.05
N ARG A 166 -22.24 -1.20 17.93
CA ARG A 166 -22.50 -2.49 18.54
C ARG A 166 -22.42 -2.41 20.07
N GLU A 167 -23.35 -3.07 20.75
CA GLU A 167 -23.40 -3.12 22.21
C GLU A 167 -22.19 -3.90 22.77
N GLU A 168 -22.01 -5.16 22.36
CA GLU A 168 -20.86 -6.00 22.75
C GLU A 168 -20.51 -7.07 21.68
N GLY A 169 -19.23 -7.48 21.61
CA GLY A 169 -18.79 -8.70 20.90
C GLY A 169 -18.05 -8.49 19.56
N SER A 170 -18.03 -9.55 18.75
CA SER A 170 -17.33 -9.70 17.44
C SER A 170 -17.64 -8.60 16.39
N PRO A 171 -17.01 -8.59 15.21
CA PRO A 171 -17.40 -7.67 14.14
C PRO A 171 -18.81 -7.91 13.57
N PRO A 172 -19.42 -6.90 12.93
CA PRO A 172 -18.94 -5.51 12.84
C PRO A 172 -19.16 -4.75 14.16
N SER A 173 -18.25 -3.84 14.50
CA SER A 173 -18.33 -2.99 15.71
C SER A 173 -19.21 -1.75 15.49
N ARG A 174 -19.34 -1.30 14.25
CA ARG A 174 -20.15 -0.14 13.87
C ARG A 174 -20.74 -0.31 12.47
N LEU A 175 -21.94 0.24 12.29
CA LEU A 175 -22.61 0.37 11.00
C LEU A 175 -22.98 1.83 10.77
N VAL A 176 -22.72 2.33 9.57
CA VAL A 176 -23.31 3.58 9.08
C VAL A 176 -24.28 3.18 7.98
N ILE A 177 -25.54 3.57 8.12
CA ILE A 177 -26.58 3.30 7.12
C ILE A 177 -27.17 4.65 6.73
N ASN A 178 -27.19 4.97 5.45
CA ASN A 178 -27.74 6.24 5.01
C ASN A 178 -29.21 6.13 4.58
N ALA A 179 -29.81 7.27 4.26
CA ALA A 179 -31.19 7.39 3.81
C ALA A 179 -31.50 6.57 2.54
N LYS A 180 -30.48 6.27 1.72
CA LYS A 180 -30.58 5.44 0.51
C LYS A 180 -30.35 3.95 0.77
N ASN A 181 -30.22 3.54 2.03
CA ASN A 181 -29.88 2.18 2.45
C ASN A 181 -28.48 1.71 2.03
N GLU A 182 -27.55 2.62 1.72
CA GLU A 182 -26.14 2.27 1.56
C GLU A 182 -25.54 2.04 2.95
N VAL A 183 -24.67 1.03 3.07
CA VAL A 183 -24.15 0.54 4.35
C VAL A 183 -22.63 0.55 4.34
N TRP A 184 -22.03 1.05 5.42
CA TRP A 184 -20.60 0.94 5.70
C TRP A 184 -20.42 0.20 7.02
N ALA A 185 -19.74 -0.94 6.98
CA ALA A 185 -19.48 -1.78 8.13
C ALA A 185 -18.04 -1.60 8.61
N PHE A 186 -17.88 -1.29 9.88
CA PHE A 186 -16.59 -1.11 10.52
C PHE A 186 -16.33 -2.24 11.51
N TYR A 187 -15.06 -2.56 11.71
CA TYR A 187 -14.60 -3.51 12.73
C TYR A 187 -13.50 -2.87 13.58
N SER A 188 -13.37 -3.33 14.82
CA SER A 188 -12.29 -2.90 15.70
C SER A 188 -10.94 -3.37 15.18
N CYS A 189 -9.99 -2.45 15.04
CA CYS A 189 -8.63 -2.72 14.61
C CYS A 189 -7.63 -1.95 15.48
N GLY A 190 -7.28 -2.55 16.62
CA GLY A 190 -6.44 -1.89 17.62
C GLY A 190 -7.27 -0.93 18.49
N ASP A 191 -6.86 0.32 18.55
CA ASP A 191 -7.52 1.40 19.29
C ASP A 191 -8.52 2.21 18.43
N THR A 192 -8.69 1.82 17.16
CA THR A 192 -9.56 2.48 16.18
C THR A 192 -10.48 1.51 15.46
N GLU A 193 -11.24 2.00 14.48
CA GLU A 193 -12.15 1.21 13.66
C GLU A 193 -11.78 1.28 12.18
N CYS A 194 -11.71 0.12 11.55
CA CYS A 194 -11.36 -0.04 10.15
C CYS A 194 -12.62 -0.26 9.32
N LEU A 195 -12.67 0.30 8.11
CA LEU A 195 -13.73 -0.03 7.16
C LEU A 195 -13.54 -1.48 6.70
N GLY A 196 -14.48 -2.35 7.05
CA GLY A 196 -14.46 -3.77 6.73
C GLY A 196 -15.35 -4.17 5.57
N GLY A 197 -16.19 -3.28 5.07
CA GLY A 197 -17.02 -3.53 3.91
C GLY A 197 -18.05 -2.45 3.65
N GLU A 198 -18.46 -2.36 2.39
CA GLU A 198 -19.56 -1.50 1.94
C GLU A 198 -20.67 -2.37 1.37
N GLY A 199 -21.89 -1.85 1.31
CA GLY A 199 -23.03 -2.65 0.92
C GLY A 199 -24.32 -1.88 0.84
N ALA A 200 -25.42 -2.63 0.85
CA ALA A 200 -26.74 -2.04 0.88
C ALA A 200 -27.72 -2.90 1.69
N VAL A 201 -28.77 -2.26 2.22
CA VAL A 201 -29.94 -2.94 2.75
C VAL A 201 -30.89 -3.25 1.59
N GLN A 202 -31.14 -4.53 1.34
CA GLN A 202 -32.09 -5.02 0.33
C GLN A 202 -33.03 -6.04 0.97
N ASN A 203 -34.35 -5.80 0.90
CA ASN A 203 -35.38 -6.69 1.44
C ASN A 203 -35.16 -7.06 2.92
N GLY A 204 -34.81 -6.08 3.75
CA GLY A 204 -34.54 -6.30 5.18
C GLY A 204 -33.23 -7.03 5.46
N ARG A 205 -32.37 -7.23 4.45
CA ARG A 205 -31.07 -7.86 4.59
C ARG A 205 -29.95 -6.89 4.29
N ILE A 206 -28.92 -6.92 5.12
CA ILE A 206 -27.67 -6.22 4.88
C ILE A 206 -26.75 -7.18 4.16
N ALA A 207 -26.38 -6.82 2.93
CA ALA A 207 -25.35 -7.51 2.16
C ALA A 207 -24.15 -6.57 2.02
N THR A 208 -22.99 -7.01 2.51
CA THR A 208 -21.72 -6.27 2.40
C THR A 208 -20.79 -7.01 1.44
N THR A 209 -20.04 -6.25 0.65
CA THR A 209 -19.00 -6.76 -0.25
C THR A 209 -17.65 -6.65 0.44
N HIS A 210 -17.09 -7.75 0.94
CA HIS A 210 -15.66 -7.82 1.28
C HIS A 210 -15.06 -9.24 1.33
N ASP A 211 -13.75 -9.31 1.09
CA ASP A 211 -12.94 -10.53 0.92
C ASP A 211 -12.44 -11.16 2.24
N ILE A 212 -12.48 -10.43 3.36
CA ILE A 212 -11.91 -10.89 4.66
C ILE A 212 -13.01 -11.44 5.58
N LEU A 213 -14.26 -11.10 5.30
CA LEU A 213 -15.44 -11.57 6.02
C LEU A 213 -16.34 -12.22 4.98
N PRO A 214 -16.56 -13.56 5.00
CA PRO A 214 -17.43 -14.20 4.00
C PRO A 214 -18.77 -13.48 4.02
N ALA A 215 -19.14 -12.84 2.89
CA ALA A 215 -20.29 -11.95 2.72
C ALA A 215 -21.41 -12.30 3.71
N TYR A 216 -21.39 -11.63 4.87
CA TYR A 216 -22.34 -11.96 5.92
C TYR A 216 -23.65 -11.34 5.48
N LEU A 217 -24.58 -12.20 5.08
CA LEU A 217 -25.97 -11.83 4.94
C LEU A 217 -26.52 -11.72 6.35
N PHE A 218 -26.83 -10.50 6.78
CA PHE A 218 -27.55 -10.28 8.02
C PHE A 218 -28.99 -9.94 7.70
N GLU A 219 -29.94 -10.53 8.40
CA GLU A 219 -31.34 -10.15 8.35
C GLU A 219 -31.64 -9.23 9.54
N VAL A 220 -32.27 -8.10 9.24
CA VAL A 220 -32.72 -7.16 10.24
C VAL A 220 -33.94 -7.78 10.93
N SER A 221 -33.80 -8.16 12.19
CA SER A 221 -34.85 -8.83 12.97
C SER A 221 -35.76 -7.83 13.67
N THR A 222 -35.18 -6.82 14.30
CA THR A 222 -35.94 -5.76 14.99
C THR A 222 -35.27 -4.40 14.77
N VAL A 223 -36.10 -3.37 14.60
CA VAL A 223 -35.68 -1.96 14.50
C VAL A 223 -36.57 -1.11 15.39
N ALA A 224 -35.98 -0.55 16.42
CA ALA A 224 -36.51 0.54 17.23
C ALA A 224 -35.80 1.86 16.85
N PRO A 225 -36.32 3.03 17.25
CA PRO A 225 -35.70 4.33 16.92
C PRO A 225 -34.21 4.43 17.32
N ASP A 226 -33.81 3.74 18.38
CA ASP A 226 -32.49 3.77 19.00
C ASP A 226 -31.78 2.40 19.06
N ARG A 227 -32.42 1.32 18.59
CA ARG A 227 -31.86 -0.04 18.69
C ARG A 227 -32.18 -0.89 17.47
N MET A 228 -31.21 -1.67 17.00
CA MET A 228 -31.37 -2.61 15.89
C MET A 228 -30.75 -3.96 16.23
N THR A 229 -31.43 -5.05 15.87
CA THR A 229 -30.88 -6.40 15.99
C THR A 229 -30.71 -7.03 14.61
N LEU A 230 -29.50 -7.50 14.33
CA LEU A 230 -29.13 -8.23 13.13
C LEU A 230 -28.92 -9.70 13.46
N VAL A 231 -29.56 -10.57 12.66
CA VAL A 231 -29.43 -12.02 12.78
C VAL A 231 -28.61 -12.51 11.60
N GLN A 232 -27.55 -13.27 11.86
CA GLN A 232 -26.71 -13.79 10.79
C GLN A 232 -27.45 -14.90 10.01
N VAL A 233 -27.61 -14.68 8.70
CA VAL A 233 -28.20 -15.62 7.75
C VAL A 233 -27.06 -16.26 6.95
N SER A 234 -26.28 -17.14 7.58
CA SER A 234 -25.28 -17.94 6.84
C SER A 234 -25.71 -19.39 6.72
N PRO A 235 -25.52 -20.03 5.55
CA PRO A 235 -25.62 -21.48 5.39
C PRO A 235 -24.38 -22.24 5.90
N VAL A 236 -23.34 -21.54 6.38
CA VAL A 236 -22.12 -22.19 6.88
C VAL A 236 -22.40 -22.75 8.27
N ARG A 237 -22.57 -24.08 8.35
CA ARG A 237 -22.49 -24.84 9.60
C ARG A 237 -21.14 -24.59 10.26
N THR A 238 -21.05 -23.55 11.09
CA THR A 238 -20.02 -23.51 12.13
C THR A 238 -20.28 -24.69 13.05
N THR A 239 -19.25 -25.48 13.32
CA THR A 239 -19.27 -26.71 14.14
C THR A 239 -19.56 -26.46 15.63
N GLY A 240 -20.27 -25.39 15.98
CA GLY A 240 -20.65 -25.05 17.34
C GLY A 240 -21.62 -23.87 17.36
N GLY A 241 -22.88 -24.14 17.72
CA GLY A 241 -23.88 -23.14 18.08
C GLY A 241 -24.46 -22.30 16.94
N ALA A 242 -25.67 -21.78 17.18
CA ALA A 242 -26.20 -20.67 16.39
C ALA A 242 -25.33 -19.42 16.67
N PRO A 243 -24.93 -18.65 15.65
CA PRO A 243 -24.24 -17.39 15.88
C PRO A 243 -25.14 -16.46 16.71
N PRO A 244 -24.58 -15.71 17.67
CA PRO A 244 -25.38 -14.81 18.50
C PRO A 244 -25.99 -13.69 17.66
N ASP A 245 -27.17 -13.22 18.06
CA ASP A 245 -27.78 -12.01 17.52
C ASP A 245 -26.86 -10.81 17.78
N LEU A 246 -26.73 -9.94 16.78
CA LEU A 246 -25.90 -8.75 16.87
C LEU A 246 -26.77 -7.55 17.20
N VAL A 247 -26.55 -6.95 18.36
CA VAL A 247 -27.33 -5.81 18.82
C VAL A 247 -26.56 -4.51 18.65
N PHE A 248 -27.23 -3.53 18.04
CA PHE A 248 -26.71 -2.20 17.76
C PHE A 248 -27.57 -1.14 18.41
N ILE A 249 -26.92 -0.08 18.88
CA ILE A 249 -27.51 1.11 19.48
C ILE A 249 -27.23 2.28 18.55
N LYS A 250 -28.24 3.12 18.30
CA LYS A 250 -28.10 4.32 17.49
C LYS A 250 -27.40 5.39 18.32
N GLU A 251 -26.33 5.94 17.77
CA GLU A 251 -25.56 7.01 18.40
C GLU A 251 -25.40 8.19 17.43
N PRO A 252 -25.17 9.41 17.93
CA PRO A 252 -24.68 10.48 17.07
C PRO A 252 -23.31 10.09 16.50
N PRO A 253 -23.00 10.42 15.23
CA PRO A 253 -21.68 10.19 14.68
C PRO A 253 -20.60 10.87 15.54
N PRO A 254 -19.40 10.26 15.70
CA PRO A 254 -18.34 10.77 16.57
C PRO A 254 -17.61 11.95 15.91
N LEU A 255 -18.34 13.05 15.70
CA LEU A 255 -17.82 14.23 15.03
C LEU A 255 -16.71 14.89 15.86
N LYS A 256 -15.51 14.99 15.30
CA LYS A 256 -14.43 15.80 15.90
C LYS A 256 -14.58 17.24 15.43
N HIS A 257 -15.20 18.11 16.22
CA HIS A 257 -15.28 19.55 15.92
C HIS A 257 -13.90 20.22 15.99
N ASP A 258 -13.06 19.95 14.99
CA ASP A 258 -11.83 20.65 14.78
C ASP A 258 -12.15 21.98 14.10
N THR A 259 -12.18 23.04 14.91
CA THR A 259 -12.20 24.41 14.36
C THR A 259 -10.95 24.56 13.49
N PRO A 260 -11.05 24.98 12.22
CA PRO A 260 -9.87 25.18 11.39
C PRO A 260 -8.93 26.17 12.09
N GLN A 261 -7.73 25.70 12.43
CA GLN A 261 -6.72 26.54 13.05
C GLN A 261 -6.23 27.57 12.01
N VAL A 262 -5.91 28.77 12.46
CA VAL A 262 -5.20 29.76 11.65
C VAL A 262 -3.88 29.11 11.19
N GLY A 263 -3.60 29.11 9.89
CA GLY A 263 -2.46 28.40 9.29
C GLY A 263 -2.75 27.02 8.68
N ALA A 264 -4.01 26.57 8.68
CA ALA A 264 -4.40 25.27 8.10
C ALA A 264 -4.14 25.16 6.58
N LEU A 265 -3.72 23.96 6.12
CA LEU A 265 -3.61 23.69 4.69
C LEU A 265 -5.02 23.67 4.08
N ARG A 266 -5.23 24.53 3.10
CA ARG A 266 -6.47 24.60 2.33
C ARG A 266 -6.36 23.70 1.12
N TYR A 267 -7.28 22.75 1.00
CA TYR A 267 -7.41 21.97 -0.22
C TYR A 267 -7.94 22.84 -1.37
N LEU A 268 -7.15 23.00 -2.43
CA LEU A 268 -7.51 23.81 -3.61
C LEU A 268 -8.34 23.02 -4.63
N GLY A 269 -8.15 21.71 -4.68
CA GLY A 269 -8.90 20.80 -5.53
C GLY A 269 -8.02 19.80 -6.29
N THR A 270 -8.71 18.94 -7.05
CA THR A 270 -8.11 17.99 -7.98
C THR A 270 -8.13 18.59 -9.39
N TYR A 271 -7.00 18.51 -10.09
CA TYR A 271 -6.86 18.97 -11.47
C TYR A 271 -6.35 17.83 -12.34
N SER A 272 -6.97 17.59 -13.49
CA SER A 272 -6.57 16.50 -14.37
C SER A 272 -6.68 16.82 -15.85
N LYS A 273 -5.98 16.02 -16.66
CA LYS A 273 -6.13 15.96 -18.11
C LYS A 273 -5.81 14.55 -18.60
N LEU A 274 -6.59 14.12 -19.59
CA LEU A 274 -6.30 12.95 -20.39
C LEU A 274 -5.71 13.42 -21.73
N THR A 275 -4.61 12.78 -22.15
CA THR A 275 -3.95 13.07 -23.43
C THR A 275 -3.80 11.77 -24.20
N GLU A 276 -4.17 11.75 -25.47
CA GLU A 276 -3.91 10.57 -26.31
C GLU A 276 -2.43 10.47 -26.68
N ARG A 277 -1.85 9.28 -26.52
CA ARG A 277 -0.50 8.93 -26.98
C ARG A 277 -0.61 7.88 -28.07
N GLY A 278 -0.71 8.33 -29.32
CA GLY A 278 -0.97 7.45 -30.46
C GLY A 278 -2.36 6.83 -30.40
N ARG A 279 -2.57 5.70 -31.09
CA ARG A 279 -3.91 5.10 -31.25
C ARG A 279 -4.41 4.32 -30.03
N ALA A 280 -3.50 3.67 -29.31
CA ALA A 280 -3.85 2.67 -28.30
C ALA A 280 -3.70 3.14 -26.84
N HIS A 281 -3.08 4.29 -26.60
CA HIS A 281 -2.72 4.71 -25.24
C HIS A 281 -3.33 6.06 -24.85
N VAL A 282 -3.60 6.21 -23.56
CA VAL A 282 -4.03 7.44 -22.91
C VAL A 282 -3.09 7.71 -21.74
N THR A 283 -2.62 8.96 -21.66
CA THR A 283 -1.88 9.49 -20.53
C THR A 283 -2.82 10.25 -19.61
N LEU A 284 -2.89 9.84 -18.35
CA LEU A 284 -3.53 10.62 -17.28
C LEU A 284 -2.44 11.43 -16.57
N THR A 285 -2.65 12.75 -16.54
CA THR A 285 -1.99 13.61 -15.56
C THR A 285 -3.04 14.13 -14.60
N GLN A 286 -2.84 13.90 -13.30
CA GLN A 286 -3.72 14.39 -12.25
C GLN A 286 -2.90 14.91 -11.07
N VAL A 287 -3.34 16.03 -10.49
CA VAL A 287 -2.71 16.72 -9.37
C VAL A 287 -3.77 17.00 -8.32
N TRP A 288 -3.50 16.60 -7.07
CA TRP A 288 -4.22 17.09 -5.90
C TRP A 288 -3.36 18.16 -5.24
N LEU A 289 -3.96 19.32 -4.96
CA LEU A 289 -3.21 20.50 -4.52
C LEU A 289 -3.75 21.07 -3.21
N TRP A 290 -2.84 21.32 -2.26
CA TRP A 290 -3.11 21.99 -1.00
C TRP A 290 -2.22 23.23 -0.85
N GLN A 291 -2.77 24.29 -0.26
CA GLN A 291 -2.09 25.55 -0.03
C GLN A 291 -1.99 25.82 1.47
N GLY A 292 -0.77 26.00 1.96
CA GLY A 292 -0.48 26.62 3.25
C GLY A 292 -0.27 28.12 3.13
N GLU A 293 0.21 28.74 4.21
CA GLU A 293 0.49 30.19 4.21
C GLU A 293 1.64 30.56 3.27
N GLU A 294 2.73 29.79 3.29
CA GLU A 294 3.95 30.06 2.49
C GLU A 294 4.34 28.91 1.55
N THR A 295 3.70 27.75 1.67
CA THR A 295 4.03 26.54 0.92
C THR A 295 2.82 25.99 0.17
N MET A 296 3.08 25.23 -0.88
CA MET A 296 2.08 24.37 -1.50
C MET A 296 2.50 22.91 -1.39
N HIS A 297 1.53 22.02 -1.30
CA HIS A 297 1.77 20.58 -1.29
C HIS A 297 1.00 19.93 -2.43
N ALA A 298 1.60 18.93 -3.08
CA ALA A 298 1.01 18.29 -4.23
C ALA A 298 1.17 16.77 -4.19
N VAL A 299 0.15 16.08 -4.65
CA VAL A 299 0.26 14.67 -5.04
C VAL A 299 0.00 14.60 -6.53
N VAL A 300 0.85 13.89 -7.27
CA VAL A 300 0.73 13.80 -8.73
C VAL A 300 0.66 12.36 -9.16
N VAL A 301 -0.28 12.07 -10.05
CA VAL A 301 -0.30 10.84 -10.85
C VAL A 301 -0.03 11.22 -12.29
N HIS A 302 1.03 10.67 -12.87
CA HIS A 302 1.31 10.79 -14.29
C HIS A 302 1.61 9.40 -14.86
N THR A 303 0.64 8.82 -15.57
CA THR A 303 0.70 7.43 -16.04
C THR A 303 0.14 7.30 -17.45
N THR A 304 0.75 6.43 -18.26
CA THR A 304 0.30 6.12 -19.61
C THR A 304 -0.17 4.68 -19.65
N GLN A 305 -1.42 4.47 -20.08
CA GLN A 305 -2.09 3.18 -20.02
C GLN A 305 -2.78 2.86 -21.35
N VAL A 306 -3.11 1.58 -21.58
CA VAL A 306 -3.81 1.13 -22.78
C VAL A 306 -5.30 1.42 -22.66
N LYS A 307 -5.91 1.97 -23.71
CA LYS A 307 -7.36 2.27 -23.80
C LYS A 307 -8.21 1.03 -23.50
N GLY A 308 -9.30 1.22 -22.75
CA GLY A 308 -10.25 0.16 -22.41
C GLY A 308 -9.76 -0.91 -21.42
N GLN A 309 -8.50 -0.83 -20.96
CA GLN A 309 -7.96 -1.77 -19.98
C GLN A 309 -8.11 -1.24 -18.56
N ARG A 310 -8.21 -2.16 -17.59
CA ARG A 310 -8.10 -1.81 -16.17
C ARG A 310 -6.62 -1.71 -15.81
N ALA A 311 -6.16 -0.50 -15.54
CA ALA A 311 -4.86 -0.28 -14.93
C ALA A 311 -4.93 -0.61 -13.44
N GLN A 312 -3.91 -1.31 -12.95
CA GLN A 312 -3.71 -1.64 -11.54
C GLN A 312 -2.33 -1.15 -11.13
N PHE A 313 -2.10 -1.00 -9.83
CA PHE A 313 -0.79 -0.63 -9.29
C PHE A 313 -0.28 0.75 -9.70
N ILE A 314 -1.18 1.72 -9.92
CA ILE A 314 -0.79 3.10 -10.19
C ILE A 314 -0.30 3.70 -8.86
N ARG A 315 1.00 3.99 -8.78
CA ARG A 315 1.61 4.66 -7.63
C ARG A 315 1.52 6.19 -7.79
N PRO A 316 0.99 6.92 -6.79
CA PRO A 316 1.13 8.38 -6.74
C PRO A 316 2.56 8.77 -6.43
N ILE A 317 2.98 9.90 -6.98
CA ILE A 317 4.24 10.55 -6.62
C ILE A 317 3.90 11.66 -5.63
N LEU A 318 4.50 11.55 -4.44
CA LEU A 318 4.41 12.56 -3.39
C LEU A 318 5.43 13.65 -3.70
N PHE A 319 4.94 14.89 -3.74
CA PHE A 319 5.79 16.06 -3.89
C PHE A 319 5.79 16.84 -2.59
N SER A 320 7.01 17.07 -2.10
CA SER A 320 7.28 17.84 -0.89
C SER A 320 6.79 19.29 -1.01
N ALA A 321 6.88 20.06 0.08
CA ALA A 321 6.47 21.46 0.12
C ALA A 321 7.14 22.27 -1.01
N GLY A 322 6.35 22.64 -2.02
CA GLY A 322 6.80 23.39 -3.17
C GLY A 322 7.13 24.82 -2.77
N ALA A 323 8.37 25.23 -3.04
CA ALA A 323 8.82 26.60 -2.84
C ALA A 323 8.26 27.49 -3.95
N ARG A 324 7.94 28.74 -3.60
CA ARG A 324 7.56 29.76 -4.57
C ARG A 324 8.69 29.99 -5.57
N ASP A 325 8.37 29.99 -6.86
CA ASP A 325 9.36 30.25 -7.90
C ASP A 325 9.79 31.72 -7.83
N ILE A 326 11.08 31.95 -7.58
CA ILE A 326 11.66 33.29 -7.48
C ILE A 326 11.42 34.11 -8.76
N ARG A 327 11.24 33.46 -9.91
CA ARG A 327 11.04 34.11 -11.21
C ARG A 327 9.56 34.34 -11.54
N ARG A 328 8.62 33.68 -10.85
CA ARG A 328 7.18 33.81 -11.06
C ARG A 328 6.43 33.60 -9.73
N ALA A 329 5.87 34.67 -9.19
CA ALA A 329 5.18 34.65 -7.90
C ALA A 329 4.00 33.66 -7.82
N ASP A 330 3.39 33.30 -8.96
CA ASP A 330 2.23 32.40 -9.03
C ASP A 330 2.60 30.93 -9.35
N ALA A 331 3.89 30.66 -9.57
CA ALA A 331 4.41 29.32 -9.81
C ALA A 331 5.09 28.78 -8.55
N HIS A 332 4.90 27.49 -8.30
CA HIS A 332 5.56 26.76 -7.22
C HIS A 332 6.31 25.59 -7.83
N VAL A 333 7.57 25.40 -7.40
CA VAL A 333 8.44 24.32 -7.86
C VAL A 333 8.47 23.27 -6.77
N PHE A 334 8.21 22.03 -7.17
CA PHE A 334 8.12 20.88 -6.31
C PHE A 334 9.17 19.86 -6.72
N ASP A 335 9.87 19.32 -5.74
CA ASP A 335 10.78 18.21 -5.92
C ASP A 335 10.11 16.92 -5.40
N SER A 336 10.20 15.85 -6.21
CA SER A 336 9.71 14.52 -5.85
C SER A 336 10.52 13.99 -4.68
N GLU A 337 9.86 13.46 -3.66
CA GLU A 337 10.54 12.83 -2.51
C GLU A 337 11.32 11.59 -2.94
N ASP A 338 10.74 10.80 -3.86
CA ASP A 338 11.37 9.62 -4.45
C ASP A 338 12.47 9.95 -5.49
N GLY A 339 12.76 11.23 -5.71
CA GLY A 339 13.73 11.70 -6.70
C GLY A 339 13.31 11.50 -8.16
N GLU A 340 12.08 11.07 -8.46
CA GLU A 340 11.64 10.71 -9.83
C GLU A 340 11.57 11.90 -10.82
N GLY A 341 11.62 13.12 -10.31
CA GLY A 341 11.64 14.33 -11.12
C GLY A 341 11.23 15.58 -10.35
N THR A 342 11.05 16.67 -11.08
CA THR A 342 10.53 17.94 -10.57
C THR A 342 9.21 18.27 -11.28
N VAL A 343 8.31 18.90 -10.55
CA VAL A 343 7.05 19.39 -11.06
C VAL A 343 6.97 20.87 -10.75
N ARG A 344 6.70 21.71 -11.75
CA ARG A 344 6.33 23.11 -11.52
C ARG A 344 4.83 23.26 -11.74
N ILE A 345 4.10 23.76 -10.74
CA ILE A 345 2.66 24.02 -10.83
C ILE A 345 2.45 25.53 -10.77
N GLU A 346 1.77 26.06 -11.77
CA GLU A 346 1.35 27.46 -11.88
C GLU A 346 -0.18 27.50 -11.78
N LEU A 347 -0.69 28.20 -10.76
CA LEU A 347 -2.12 28.47 -10.61
C LEU A 347 -2.50 29.53 -11.64
N LEU A 348 -3.50 29.25 -12.48
CA LEU A 348 -3.99 30.24 -13.44
C LEU A 348 -5.05 31.14 -12.77
N GLU A 349 -5.17 32.39 -13.24
CA GLU A 349 -6.03 33.43 -12.64
C GLU A 349 -7.51 33.02 -12.49
N ASP A 350 -7.97 32.06 -13.29
CA ASP A 350 -9.35 31.57 -13.24
C ASP A 350 -9.66 30.63 -12.05
N GLY A 351 -8.63 30.15 -11.33
CA GLY A 351 -8.76 29.17 -10.24
C GLY A 351 -9.39 27.82 -10.64
N LYS A 352 -9.61 27.62 -11.95
CA LYS A 352 -10.22 26.42 -12.56
C LYS A 352 -9.21 25.59 -13.31
N ARG A 353 -8.05 26.15 -13.62
CA ARG A 353 -6.98 25.47 -14.34
C ARG A 353 -5.65 25.68 -13.65
N VAL A 354 -4.78 24.68 -13.81
CA VAL A 354 -3.37 24.78 -13.40
C VAL A 354 -2.49 24.35 -14.56
N ARG A 355 -1.36 25.03 -14.73
CA ARG A 355 -0.33 24.61 -15.67
C ARG A 355 0.72 23.82 -14.91
N ALA A 356 0.85 22.54 -15.24
CA ALA A 356 1.88 21.67 -14.70
C ALA A 356 3.00 21.51 -15.74
N THR A 357 4.24 21.70 -15.31
CA THR A 357 5.45 21.37 -16.06
C THR A 357 6.09 20.17 -15.38
N LEU A 358 6.05 19.02 -16.02
CA LEU A 358 6.59 17.76 -15.50
C LEU A 358 7.97 17.53 -16.11
N GLN A 359 8.99 17.42 -15.26
CA GLN A 359 10.36 17.09 -15.69
C GLN A 359 10.81 15.81 -14.98
N ARG A 360 10.83 14.69 -15.72
CA ARG A 360 11.33 13.41 -15.19
C ARG A 360 12.85 13.35 -15.27
N LEU A 361 13.48 12.58 -14.37
CA LEU A 361 14.94 12.35 -14.33
C LEU A 361 15.58 11.97 -15.69
N ARG A 362 14.83 11.33 -16.60
CA ARG A 362 15.30 10.86 -17.92
C ARG A 362 14.30 11.16 -19.05
N GLY A 363 13.47 12.19 -18.91
CA GLY A 363 12.40 12.49 -19.88
C GLY A 363 12.42 13.93 -20.38
N ASP A 364 11.73 14.14 -21.50
CA ASP A 364 11.41 15.48 -21.99
C ASP A 364 10.54 16.23 -20.99
N ILE A 365 10.65 17.55 -21.02
CA ILE A 365 9.77 18.43 -20.24
C ILE A 365 8.38 18.40 -20.88
N GLU A 366 7.38 17.94 -20.14
CA GLU A 366 5.98 17.97 -20.58
C GLU A 366 5.26 19.14 -19.92
N ILE A 367 4.69 20.03 -20.72
CA ILE A 367 3.86 21.15 -20.24
C ILE A 367 2.40 20.82 -20.54
N VAL A 368 1.59 20.74 -19.49
CA VAL A 368 0.18 20.39 -19.59
C VAL A 368 -0.68 21.37 -18.80
N THR A 369 -1.78 21.82 -19.39
CA THR A 369 -2.81 22.57 -18.68
C THR A 369 -3.87 21.59 -18.21
N LEU A 370 -4.08 21.54 -16.91
CA LEU A 370 -5.02 20.65 -16.23
C LEU A 370 -6.27 21.43 -15.86
N GLU A 371 -7.42 20.76 -15.91
CA GLU A 371 -8.71 21.33 -15.55
C GLU A 371 -9.15 20.81 -14.19
N LYS A 372 -9.89 21.63 -13.42
CA LYS A 372 -10.41 21.27 -12.11
C LYS A 372 -11.47 20.17 -12.22
N ARG A 373 -10.99 18.93 -12.28
CA ARG A 373 -11.76 17.71 -12.46
C ARG A 373 -10.95 16.55 -11.89
N GLU A 374 -11.65 15.63 -11.25
CA GLU A 374 -11.09 14.36 -10.80
C GLU A 374 -11.44 13.25 -11.80
N ARG A 375 -10.43 12.48 -12.23
CA ARG A 375 -10.56 11.32 -13.13
C ARG A 375 -10.22 10.02 -12.39
N LEU A 376 -9.26 10.10 -11.46
CA LEU A 376 -8.95 9.04 -10.51
C LEU A 376 -9.45 9.48 -9.14
N THR A 377 -10.50 8.86 -8.63
CA THR A 377 -11.05 9.17 -7.30
C THR A 377 -10.45 8.24 -6.27
N ASP A 378 -9.96 8.82 -5.18
CA ASP A 378 -9.49 8.07 -4.02
C ASP A 378 -9.83 8.80 -2.72
N GLU A 379 -10.39 8.05 -1.76
CA GLU A 379 -10.80 8.61 -0.47
C GLU A 379 -9.64 9.13 0.37
N ALA A 380 -8.46 8.50 0.34
CA ALA A 380 -7.32 9.01 1.12
C ALA A 380 -6.83 10.37 0.65
N LEU A 381 -6.94 10.63 -0.66
CA LEU A 381 -6.53 11.92 -1.22
C LEU A 381 -7.62 12.97 -0.97
N SER A 382 -8.88 12.61 -1.15
CA SER A 382 -10.01 13.55 -1.01
C SER A 382 -10.42 13.85 0.44
N LEU A 383 -10.10 12.96 1.39
CA LEU A 383 -10.38 13.13 2.82
C LEU A 383 -9.24 13.77 3.62
N ALA A 384 -8.05 13.91 3.04
CA ALA A 384 -6.85 14.42 3.73
C ALA A 384 -7.13 15.74 4.52
N PRO A 385 -7.19 15.70 5.86
CA PRO A 385 -7.67 16.79 6.67
C PRO A 385 -6.55 17.56 7.38
N LEU A 386 -5.83 18.40 6.65
CA LEU A 386 -4.46 18.72 7.08
C LEU A 386 -4.37 20.15 7.61
N LYS A 387 -4.08 20.25 8.91
CA LYS A 387 -3.96 21.53 9.63
C LYS A 387 -2.57 22.17 9.51
N SER A 388 -1.59 21.45 8.99
CA SER A 388 -0.21 21.90 8.84
C SER A 388 0.53 21.06 7.81
N GLY A 389 1.71 21.52 7.38
CA GLY A 389 2.63 20.73 6.55
C GLY A 389 3.07 19.42 7.21
N ASP A 390 3.34 19.44 8.52
CA ASP A 390 3.73 18.22 9.24
C ASP A 390 2.59 17.20 9.31
N ALA A 391 1.36 17.67 9.53
CA ALA A 391 0.19 16.80 9.48
C ALA A 391 -0.02 16.22 8.08
N TRP A 392 0.27 17.00 7.03
CA TRP A 392 0.27 16.52 5.65
C TRP A 392 1.27 15.41 5.45
N GLN A 393 2.52 15.62 5.82
CA GLN A 393 3.55 14.60 5.67
C GLN A 393 3.15 13.32 6.40
N HIS A 394 2.76 13.43 7.67
CA HIS A 394 2.33 12.29 8.49
C HIS A 394 1.15 11.52 7.86
N TRP A 395 0.15 12.24 7.33
CA TRP A 395 -0.98 11.62 6.64
C TRP A 395 -0.52 10.82 5.43
N PHE A 396 0.32 11.40 4.59
CA PHE A 396 0.75 10.75 3.35
C PHE A 396 1.74 9.61 3.62
N ASP A 397 2.62 9.75 4.62
CA ASP A 397 3.52 8.68 5.08
C ASP A 397 2.72 7.47 5.59
N ALA A 398 1.68 7.69 6.41
CA ALA A 398 0.87 6.60 6.93
C ALA A 398 -0.08 6.03 5.86
N VAL A 399 -0.93 6.88 5.26
CA VAL A 399 -2.08 6.45 4.45
C VAL A 399 -1.69 6.02 3.03
N MET A 400 -0.57 6.51 2.50
CA MET A 400 -0.10 6.12 1.16
C MET A 400 0.92 4.98 1.17
N THR A 401 1.43 4.57 2.34
CA THR A 401 2.34 3.42 2.42
C THR A 401 1.67 2.17 1.82
N GLY A 402 2.24 1.66 0.73
CA GLY A 402 1.72 0.47 0.03
C GLY A 402 0.39 0.68 -0.70
N ARG A 403 -0.11 1.92 -0.79
CA ARG A 403 -1.38 2.21 -1.49
C ARG A 403 -1.16 2.32 -2.99
N PHE A 404 -1.97 1.57 -3.73
CA PHE A 404 -1.99 1.59 -5.19
C PHE A 404 -3.39 1.90 -5.69
N PHE A 405 -3.48 2.71 -6.75
CA PHE A 405 -4.75 2.95 -7.39
C PHE A 405 -5.02 1.96 -8.51
N SER A 406 -6.31 1.69 -8.70
CA SER A 406 -6.80 1.07 -9.92
C SER A 406 -7.63 2.10 -10.70
N TRP A 407 -7.52 2.04 -12.02
CA TRP A 407 -8.21 2.98 -12.90
C TRP A 407 -8.69 2.25 -14.14
N THR A 408 -9.98 2.36 -14.45
CA THR A 408 -10.52 1.89 -15.72
C THR A 408 -10.22 2.95 -16.78
N VAL A 409 -9.30 2.62 -17.69
CA VAL A 409 -8.84 3.55 -18.72
C VAL A 409 -9.96 3.73 -19.73
N PRO A 410 -10.40 4.96 -20.03
CA PRO A 410 -11.47 5.19 -20.98
C PRO A 410 -11.05 4.77 -22.39
N GLU A 411 -12.02 4.35 -23.20
CA GLU A 411 -11.80 3.97 -24.60
C GLU A 411 -11.55 5.19 -25.50
N ALA A 412 -12.04 6.36 -25.11
CA ALA A 412 -11.82 7.62 -25.80
C ALA A 412 -11.49 8.72 -24.79
N VAL A 413 -10.67 9.69 -25.20
CA VAL A 413 -10.52 10.94 -24.46
C VAL A 413 -11.71 11.82 -24.81
N ASP A 414 -12.46 12.26 -23.80
CA ASP A 414 -13.53 13.24 -24.03
C ASP A 414 -12.90 14.53 -24.60
N ASP A 415 -13.11 14.82 -25.88
CA ASP A 415 -12.77 16.11 -26.48
C ASP A 415 -13.76 17.15 -25.97
N ILE A 416 -13.31 18.05 -25.10
CA ILE A 416 -14.09 19.23 -24.73
C ILE A 416 -13.86 20.29 -25.81
N THR A 417 -14.61 20.17 -26.89
CA THR A 417 -15.11 21.36 -27.61
C THR A 417 -16.62 21.38 -27.45
N GLY A 418 -17.12 21.94 -26.34
CA GLY A 418 -18.56 22.14 -26.15
C GLY A 418 -18.96 22.26 -24.69
N GLY A 419 -19.08 23.50 -24.21
CA GLY A 419 -19.58 23.87 -22.89
C GLY A 419 -19.47 25.37 -22.67
#